data_AF-I6T878-F1
#
_entry.id   AF-I6T878-F1
#
_cell.length_a   1.000
_cell.length_b   1.000
_cell.length_c   1.000
_cell.angle_alpha   90.00
_cell.angle_beta   90.00
_cell.angle_gamma   90.00
#
_symmetry.space_group_name_H-M   'P 1'
#
loop_
_entity.id
_entity.type
_entity.pdbx_description
1 polymer ?
#
loop_
_entity_poly.entity_id
_entity_poly.type
_entity_poly.pdbx_seq_one_letter_code
_entity_poly.pdbx_strand_id
1 'polypeptide(L)' 'MDYFEQAMSLFSKGVLASGSLLTVWGIIQLGAAIKEHNGPGMQNALFQIVGGAVIVAAGAWVATISI' A
#
# COMPACT_ATOMS: atom_id res chain seq x y z
N MET A 1 -8.11 7.05 28.53
CA MET A 1 -7.73 6.98 27.11
C MET A 1 -6.40 6.26 27.07
N ASP A 2 -6.44 4.98 26.70
CA ASP A 2 -5.27 4.12 26.75
C ASP A 2 -4.26 4.59 25.70
N TYR A 3 -3.07 5.00 26.13
CA TYR A 3 -2.00 5.47 25.23
C TYR A 3 -1.64 4.43 24.16
N PHE A 4 -1.93 3.16 24.45
CA PHE A 4 -1.77 2.04 23.55
C PHE A 4 -2.72 2.11 22.32
N GLU A 5 -4.01 2.40 22.51
CA GLU A 5 -4.96 2.56 21.40
C GLU A 5 -4.57 3.74 20.50
N GLN A 6 -4.09 4.83 21.10
CA GLN A 6 -3.63 6.00 20.35
C GLN A 6 -2.38 5.68 19.52
N ALA A 7 -1.43 4.92 20.08
CA ALA A 7 -0.24 4.46 19.37
C ALA A 7 -0.61 3.52 18.21
N MET A 8 -1.53 2.56 18.44
CA MET A 8 -2.00 1.64 17.40
C MET A 8 -2.73 2.37 16.27
N SER A 9 -3.54 3.37 16.60
CA SER A 9 -4.22 4.23 15.63
C SER A 9 -3.23 5.01 14.76
N LEU A 10 -2.18 5.59 15.36
CA LEU A 10 -1.13 6.30 14.62
C LEU A 10 -0.33 5.36 13.72
N PHE A 11 -0.02 4.15 14.21
CA PHE A 11 0.65 3.13 13.43
C PHE A 11 -0.16 2.70 12.21
N SER A 12 -1.45 2.37 12.40
CA SER A 12 -2.35 2.00 11.30
C SER A 12 -2.43 3.11 10.24
N LYS A 13 -2.55 4.38 10.65
CA LYS A 13 -2.52 5.52 9.73
C LYS A 13 -1.20 5.60 8.95
N GLY A 14 -0.07 5.32 9.60
CA GLY A 14 1.24 5.26 8.94
C GLY A 14 1.33 4.15 7.89
N VAL A 15 0.81 2.96 8.21
CA VAL A 15 0.76 1.82 7.28
C VAL A 15 -0.18 2.08 6.10
N LEU A 16 -1.33 2.71 6.35
CA LEU A 16 -2.25 3.12 5.29
C LEU A 16 -1.62 4.16 4.36
N ALA A 17 -0.88 5.13 4.91
CA ALA A 17 -0.19 6.14 4.11
C ALA A 17 0.93 5.51 3.25
N SER A 18 1.72 4.59 3.80
CA SER A 18 2.79 3.93 3.03
C SER A 18 2.25 2.94 1.99
N GLY A 19 1.21 2.17 2.32
CA GLY A 19 0.56 1.26 1.39
C GLY A 19 -0.10 1.97 0.21
N SER A 20 -0.77 3.11 0.46
CA SER A 20 -1.39 3.90 -0.60
C SER A 20 -0.35 4.52 -1.52
N LEU A 21 0.76 5.04 -0.98
CA LEU A 21 1.90 5.53 -1.77
C LEU A 21 2.51 4.43 -2.66
N LEU A 22 2.73 3.23 -2.13
CA LEU A 22 3.25 2.09 -2.91
C LEU A 22 2.30 1.66 -4.02
N THR A 23 0.98 1.69 -3.75
CA THR A 23 -0.04 1.38 -4.75
C THR A 23 -0.02 2.38 -5.90
N VAL A 24 0.03 3.69 -5.59
CA VAL A 24 0.12 4.77 -6.58
C VAL A 24 1.42 4.66 -7.39
N TRP A 25 2.54 4.36 -6.74
CA TRP A 25 3.82 4.16 -7.41
C TRP A 25 3.79 2.98 -8.39
N GLY A 26 3.15 1.87 -8.01
CA GLY A 26 2.93 0.73 -8.90
C GLY A 26 2.12 1.12 -10.14
N ILE A 27 1.06 1.93 -9.99
CA ILE A 27 0.25 2.43 -11.12
C ILE A 27 1.09 3.31 -12.07
N ILE A 28 1.92 4.19 -11.52
CA ILE A 28 2.82 5.04 -12.31
C ILE A 28 3.81 4.20 -13.12
N GLN A 29 4.44 3.20 -12.49
CA GLN A 29 5.35 2.27 -13.17
C GLN A 29 4.64 1.47 -14.26
N LEU A 30 3.37 1.12 -14.06
CA LEU A 30 2.58 0.40 -15.05
C LEU A 30 2.32 1.26 -16.28
N GLY A 31 1.95 2.53 -16.09
CA GLY A 31 1.81 3.49 -17.19
C GLY A 31 3.13 3.75 -17.93
N ALA A 32 4.25 3.86 -17.20
CA ALA A 32 5.58 3.99 -17.79
C ALA A 32 5.98 2.75 -18.60
N ALA A 33 5.74 1.55 -18.06
CA ALA A 33 6.05 0.28 -18.73
C ALA A 33 5.19 0.04 -19.98
N ILE A 34 3.91 0.46 -19.97
CA ILE A 34 3.05 0.45 -21.15
C ILE A 34 3.62 1.38 -22.23
N LYS A 35 4.01 2.61 -21.85
CA LYS A 35 4.61 3.57 -22.78
C LYS A 35 5.90 3.04 -23.42
N GLU A 36 6.71 2.32 -22.66
CA GLU A 36 7.98 1.75 -23.12
C GLU A 36 7.82 0.39 -23.82
N HIS A 37 6.60 -0.14 -23.97
CA HIS A 37 6.34 -1.51 -24.44
C HIS A 37 7.16 -2.58 -23.68
N ASN A 38 7.41 -2.33 -22.40
CA ASN A 38 8.26 -3.16 -21.56
C ASN A 38 7.41 -4.23 -20.85
N GLY A 39 7.22 -5.38 -21.51
CA GLY A 39 6.44 -6.51 -20.97
C GLY A 39 6.85 -6.94 -19.55
N PRO A 40 8.15 -7.17 -19.27
CA PRO A 40 8.64 -7.46 -17.93
C PRO A 40 8.38 -6.33 -16.91
N GLY A 41 8.53 -5.07 -17.33
CA GLY A 41 8.23 -3.91 -16.47
C GLY A 41 6.76 -3.83 -16.07
N MET A 42 5.86 -4.18 -16.98
CA MET A 42 4.42 -4.17 -16.74
C MET A 42 4.01 -5.26 -15.74
N GLN A 43 4.60 -6.45 -15.84
CA GLN A 43 4.39 -7.54 -14.89
C GLN A 43 4.87 -7.17 -13.48
N ASN A 44 6.06 -6.58 -13.37
CA ASN A 44 6.59 -6.10 -12.09
C ASN A 44 5.73 -4.99 -11.48
N ALA A 45 5.22 -4.07 -12.30
CA ALA A 45 4.33 -3.01 -11.86
C ALA A 45 3.00 -3.57 -11.33
N LEU A 46 2.42 -4.58 -11.99
CA LEU A 46 1.22 -5.28 -11.48
C LEU A 46 1.46 -5.87 -10.09
N PHE A 47 2.60 -6.52 -9.87
CA PHE A 47 2.95 -7.04 -8.55
C PHE A 47 3.14 -5.95 -7.51
N GLN A 48 3.70 -4.79 -7.87
CA GLN A 48 3.79 -3.65 -6.94
C GLN A 48 2.42 -3.08 -6.58
N ILE A 49 1.48 -3.03 -7.54
CA ILE A 49 0.09 -2.61 -7.26
C ILE A 49 -0.59 -3.59 -6.31
N VAL A 50 -0.48 -4.89 -6.58
CA VAL A 50 -1.07 -5.94 -5.73
C VAL A 50 -0.44 -5.90 -4.33
N GLY A 51 0.89 -5.79 -4.24
CA GLY A 51 1.60 -5.65 -2.97
C GLY A 51 1.18 -4.40 -2.19
N GLY A 52 1.06 -3.25 -2.86
CA GLY A 52 0.56 -2.02 -2.27
C GLY A 52 -0.88 -2.15 -1.74
N ALA A 53 -1.77 -2.74 -2.53
CA ALA A 53 -3.16 -2.97 -2.15
C ALA A 53 -3.29 -3.89 -0.92
N VAL A 54 -2.44 -4.91 -0.82
CA VAL A 54 -2.37 -5.79 0.35
C VAL A 54 -1.90 -5.02 1.59
N ILE A 55 -0.91 -4.13 1.46
CA ILE A 55 -0.45 -3.30 2.59
C ILE A 55 -1.55 -2.34 3.05
N VAL A 56 -2.31 -1.74 2.13
CA VAL A 56 -3.47 -0.90 2.47
C VAL A 56 -4.54 -1.72 3.20
N ALA A 57 -4.88 -2.90 2.69
CA ALA A 57 -5.86 -3.78 3.32
C ALA A 57 -5.41 -4.22 4.73
N ALA A 58 -4.13 -4.55 4.90
CA ALA A 58 -3.54 -4.89 6.19
C ALA A 58 -3.54 -3.69 7.16
N GLY A 59 -3.19 -2.48 6.70
CA GLY A 59 -3.24 -1.26 7.51
C GLY A 59 -4.65 -0.91 7.97
N ALA A 60 -5.65 -1.13 7.10
CA ALA A 60 -7.06 -0.95 7.42
C ALA A 60 -7.55 -2.00 8.44
N TRP A 61 -7.12 -3.26 8.31
CA TRP A 61 -7.45 -4.32 9.24
C TRP A 61 -6.79 -4.14 10.62
N VAL A 62 -5.53 -3.69 10.67
CA VAL A 62 -4.88 -3.34 11.94
C VAL A 62 -5.58 -2.17 12.63
N ALA A 63 -6.23 -1.27 11.87
CA ALA A 63 -7.06 -0.19 12.43
C ALA A 63 -8.31 -0.71 13.16
N THR A 64 -8.84 -1.88 12.76
CA THR A 64 -10.06 -2.46 13.33
C THR A 64 -9.78 -3.44 14.46
N ILE A 65 -8.53 -3.92 14.60
CA ILE A 65 -8.10 -4.68 15.78
C ILE A 65 -8.07 -3.71 16.97
N SER A 66 -9.13 -3.76 17.77
CA SER A 66 -9.20 -3.14 19.09
C SER A 66 -8.76 -4.20 20.12
N ILE A 67 -7.71 -3.90 20.89
CA ILE A 67 -7.26 -4.69 22.05
C ILE A 67 -7.58 -3.91 23.31
#